data_AF-A0A0T7SC74-F1
#
_entry.id   AF-A0A0T7SC74-F1
#
_cell.length_a   1.000
_cell.length_b   1.000
_cell.length_c   1.000
_cell.angle_alpha   90.00
_cell.angle_beta   90.00
_cell.angle_gamma   90.00
#
_symmetry.space_group_name_H-M   'P 1'
#
loop_
_entity.id
_entity.type
_entity.pdbx_description
1 polymer ?
#
loop_
_entity_poly.entity_id
_entity_poly.type
_entity_poly.pdbx_seq_one_letter_code
_entity_poly.pdbx_strand_id
1 'polypeptide(L)'
;MELFLTRGQTLIMETTNNNIYQKLQVIQGQVGSLFKTEENKGQKYSFFNEKQLLELLKPELAKNQLLFILSDEESQPLIHEKEGSIHYLKYLKRLEIIDSNSPNSRLIFKFWACGQSNDLAKAKGASETYSTKYILSKLFLIPVKDTSDPDYQEKETQSIPKEQTEEIIDKEQIEQLLNLFETKTQNWQKEKNASKPNSFIKLLNDIFRDYNLKGEVTFDNFPVRAYLLKEKDRQRAWSYLTKL
;
A
#
# COMPACT_ATOMS: atom_id res chain seq x y z
N MET A 1 -32.36 36.94 23.16
CA MET A 1 -31.86 36.48 24.47
C MET A 1 -31.18 35.14 24.23
N GLU A 2 -29.93 35.07 24.67
CA GLU A 2 -28.99 33.94 24.64
C GLU A 2 -29.60 32.63 25.24
N LEU A 3 -29.09 31.41 25.15
CA LEU A 3 -27.72 30.87 25.04
C LEU A 3 -27.80 29.37 24.57
N PHE A 4 -26.97 28.99 23.59
CA PHE A 4 -25.96 27.89 23.58
C PHE A 4 -26.26 26.37 23.75
N LEU A 5 -25.54 25.63 22.87
CA LEU A 5 -24.82 24.34 23.01
C LEU A 5 -25.48 23.01 22.56
N THR A 6 -25.22 22.71 21.28
CA THR A 6 -24.59 21.49 20.72
C THR A 6 -24.35 20.28 21.64
N ARG A 7 -24.71 19.08 21.12
CA ARG A 7 -23.94 17.83 21.29
C ARG A 7 -24.20 16.85 20.15
N GLY A 8 -23.12 16.49 19.45
CA GLY A 8 -22.91 15.12 18.94
C GLY A 8 -23.53 14.75 17.59
N GLN A 9 -23.01 15.30 16.49
CA GLN A 9 -22.95 14.53 15.25
C GLN A 9 -21.48 14.19 15.00
N THR A 10 -21.08 13.03 15.53
CA THR A 10 -19.89 12.33 15.08
C THR A 10 -20.02 12.15 13.57
N LEU A 11 -19.16 12.82 12.79
CA LEU A 11 -18.91 12.43 11.41
C LEU A 11 -18.18 11.09 11.47
N ILE A 12 -18.95 10.03 11.56
CA ILE A 12 -18.52 8.69 11.22
C ILE A 12 -18.11 8.83 9.75
N MET A 13 -16.81 8.75 9.46
CA MET A 13 -16.43 8.42 8.09
C MET A 13 -17.25 7.17 7.78
N GLU A 14 -18.15 7.23 6.80
CA GLU A 14 -18.71 6.02 6.25
C GLU A 14 -17.53 5.23 5.68
N THR A 15 -16.89 4.44 6.54
CA THR A 15 -16.31 3.18 6.16
C THR A 15 -17.46 2.48 5.48
N THR A 16 -17.54 2.57 4.16
CA THR A 16 -18.18 1.51 3.39
C THR A 16 -17.60 0.24 4.00
N ASN A 17 -18.46 -0.50 4.72
CA ASN A 17 -18.10 -1.68 5.48
C ASN A 17 -17.82 -2.79 4.46
N ASN A 18 -16.74 -2.59 3.70
CA ASN A 18 -16.37 -3.39 2.57
C ASN A 18 -16.00 -4.74 3.12
N ASN A 19 -16.69 -5.77 2.66
CA ASN A 19 -16.31 -7.13 3.01
C ASN A 19 -14.93 -7.46 2.42
N ILE A 20 -14.36 -8.57 2.88
CA ILE A 20 -13.04 -9.03 2.45
C ILE A 20 -12.87 -9.11 0.92
N TYR A 21 -13.92 -9.46 0.18
CA TYR A 21 -13.87 -9.53 -1.29
C TYR A 21 -13.81 -8.14 -1.93
N GLN A 22 -14.59 -7.18 -1.44
CA GLN A 22 -14.55 -5.80 -1.92
C GLN A 22 -13.19 -5.14 -1.65
N LYS A 23 -12.60 -5.42 -0.48
CA LYS A 23 -11.23 -4.98 -0.15
C LYS A 23 -10.19 -5.58 -1.09
N LEU A 24 -10.27 -6.88 -1.37
CA LEU A 24 -9.38 -7.53 -2.34
C LEU A 24 -9.57 -6.98 -3.76
N GLN A 25 -10.81 -6.68 -4.18
CA GLN A 25 -11.11 -6.07 -5.47
C GLN A 25 -10.49 -4.67 -5.59
N VAL A 26 -10.53 -3.86 -4.52
CA VAL A 26 -9.88 -2.54 -4.48
C VAL A 26 -8.38 -2.69 -4.73
N ILE A 27 -7.73 -3.65 -4.05
CA ILE A 27 -6.29 -3.90 -4.23
C ILE A 27 -6.01 -4.37 -5.66
N GLN A 28 -6.77 -5.33 -6.21
CA GLN A 28 -6.60 -5.79 -7.60
C GLN A 28 -6.71 -4.66 -8.63
N GLY A 29 -7.55 -3.65 -8.37
CA GLY A 29 -7.69 -2.48 -9.25
C GLY A 29 -6.61 -1.41 -9.10
N GLN A 30 -5.87 -1.40 -7.98
CA GLN A 30 -4.88 -0.36 -7.65
C GLN A 30 -3.43 -0.86 -7.70
N VAL A 31 -3.23 -2.17 -7.56
CA VAL A 31 -1.90 -2.77 -7.51
C VAL A 31 -1.15 -2.54 -8.82
N GLY A 32 0.10 -2.09 -8.69
CA GLY A 32 0.98 -1.79 -9.82
C GLY A 32 1.44 -3.03 -10.60
N SER A 33 2.52 -2.89 -11.37
CA SER A 33 3.14 -4.00 -12.11
C SER A 33 4.43 -4.47 -11.45
N LEU A 34 4.78 -5.73 -11.66
CA LEU A 34 6.09 -6.29 -11.33
C LEU A 34 7.01 -6.23 -12.54
N PHE A 35 8.32 -6.16 -12.30
CA PHE A 35 9.33 -6.15 -13.35
C PHE A 35 10.31 -7.29 -13.15
N LYS A 36 10.72 -7.94 -14.25
CA LYS A 36 11.77 -8.96 -14.22
C LYS A 36 13.14 -8.28 -14.13
N THR A 37 13.57 -7.93 -12.92
CA THR A 37 14.84 -7.20 -12.69
C THR A 37 16.02 -8.10 -12.34
N GLU A 38 15.75 -9.35 -11.94
CA GLU A 38 16.79 -10.32 -11.57
C GLU A 38 17.02 -11.29 -12.72
N GLU A 39 18.23 -11.82 -12.87
CA GLU A 39 18.55 -12.86 -13.85
C GLU A 39 19.11 -14.11 -13.15
N ASN A 40 18.62 -15.29 -13.52
CA ASN A 40 19.24 -16.53 -13.08
C ASN A 40 20.52 -16.78 -13.89
N LYS A 41 21.67 -16.82 -13.20
CA LYS A 41 23.00 -17.03 -13.81
C LYS A 41 23.13 -18.29 -14.68
N GLY A 42 22.36 -19.35 -14.39
CA GLY A 42 22.44 -20.61 -15.13
C GLY A 42 21.63 -20.60 -16.42
N GLN A 43 20.32 -20.32 -16.30
CA GLN A 43 19.38 -20.40 -17.40
C GLN A 43 19.14 -19.07 -18.12
N LYS A 44 19.75 -17.98 -17.63
CA LYS A 44 19.62 -16.60 -18.14
C LYS A 44 18.17 -16.14 -18.30
N TYR A 45 17.29 -16.63 -17.45
CA TYR A 45 15.90 -16.21 -17.42
C TYR A 45 15.71 -15.11 -16.38
N SER A 46 15.00 -14.06 -16.76
CA SER A 46 14.71 -12.91 -15.91
C SER A 46 13.48 -13.14 -15.03
N PHE A 47 13.53 -12.76 -13.76
CA PHE A 47 12.45 -12.92 -12.79
C PHE A 47 12.28 -11.69 -11.90
N PHE A 48 11.07 -11.46 -11.37
CA PHE A 48 10.83 -10.46 -10.32
C PHE A 48 11.20 -11.06 -8.97
N ASN A 49 11.70 -10.29 -8.00
CA ASN A 49 12.04 -10.81 -6.68
C ASN A 49 10.86 -10.66 -5.67
N GLU A 50 10.93 -11.38 -4.54
CA GLU A 50 9.89 -11.33 -3.50
C GLU A 50 9.77 -9.95 -2.87
N LYS A 51 10.90 -9.25 -2.70
CA LYS A 51 10.94 -7.91 -2.11
C LYS A 51 10.04 -6.93 -2.88
N GLN A 52 10.14 -6.88 -4.22
CA GLN A 52 9.30 -6.03 -5.06
C GLN A 52 7.81 -6.28 -4.83
N LEU A 53 7.42 -7.55 -4.75
CA LEU A 53 6.03 -7.92 -4.50
C LEU A 53 5.56 -7.49 -3.12
N LEU A 54 6.38 -7.65 -2.08
CA LEU A 54 6.04 -7.25 -0.72
C LEU A 54 5.99 -5.72 -0.56
N GLU A 55 6.90 -4.99 -1.18
CA GLU A 55 6.89 -3.52 -1.19
C GLU A 55 5.63 -2.98 -1.89
N LEU A 56 5.16 -3.67 -2.92
CA LEU A 56 3.93 -3.32 -3.63
C LEU A 56 2.66 -3.64 -2.80
N LEU A 57 2.62 -4.80 -2.14
CA LEU A 57 1.41 -5.26 -1.45
C LEU A 57 1.24 -4.73 -0.02
N LYS A 58 2.33 -4.57 0.75
CA LYS A 58 2.23 -4.19 2.18
C LYS A 58 1.45 -2.88 2.41
N PRO A 59 1.69 -1.78 1.65
CA PRO A 59 0.93 -0.54 1.83
C PRO A 59 -0.56 -0.73 1.54
N GLU A 60 -0.90 -1.47 0.48
CA GLU A 60 -2.28 -1.72 0.07
C GLU A 60 -3.04 -2.60 1.08
N LEU A 61 -2.38 -3.61 1.64
CA LEU A 61 -2.94 -4.44 2.71
C LEU A 61 -3.22 -3.62 3.97
N ALA A 62 -2.28 -2.77 4.38
CA ALA A 62 -2.46 -1.90 5.55
C ALA A 62 -3.61 -0.91 5.33
N LYS A 63 -3.65 -0.23 4.19
CA LYS A 63 -4.71 0.71 3.81
C LYS A 63 -6.10 0.06 3.83
N ASN A 64 -6.21 -1.20 3.43
CA ASN A 64 -7.47 -1.95 3.39
C ASN A 64 -7.74 -2.77 4.67
N GLN A 65 -6.92 -2.64 5.71
CA GLN A 65 -7.07 -3.36 6.99
C GLN A 65 -7.16 -4.88 6.78
N LEU A 66 -6.26 -5.44 5.97
CA LEU A 66 -6.15 -6.87 5.73
C LEU A 66 -4.85 -7.41 6.35
N LEU A 67 -4.98 -8.50 7.10
CA LEU A 67 -3.86 -9.27 7.64
C LEU A 67 -3.65 -10.54 6.82
N PHE A 68 -2.41 -10.81 6.43
CA PHE A 68 -2.01 -12.01 5.73
C PHE A 68 -1.15 -12.87 6.65
N ILE A 69 -1.51 -14.14 6.81
CA ILE A 69 -0.73 -15.13 7.58
C ILE A 69 -0.35 -16.26 6.64
N LEU A 70 0.96 -16.52 6.52
CA LEU A 70 1.51 -17.65 5.78
C LEU A 70 2.05 -18.69 6.76
N SER A 71 1.61 -19.94 6.61
CA SER A 71 2.02 -21.05 7.47
C SER A 71 2.15 -22.35 6.67
N ASP A 72 2.74 -23.37 7.29
CA ASP A 72 2.76 -24.72 6.75
C ASP A 72 1.40 -25.39 7.03
N GLU A 73 0.91 -26.18 6.07
CA GLU A 73 -0.36 -26.89 6.17
C GLU A 73 -0.09 -28.39 6.39
N GLU A 74 -0.44 -28.87 7.59
CA GLU A 74 -0.07 -30.22 8.06
C GLU A 74 -0.99 -31.34 7.55
N SER A 75 -2.04 -31.01 6.78
CA SER A 75 -2.93 -32.03 6.20
C SER A 75 -2.26 -32.93 5.15
N GLN A 76 -1.05 -32.59 4.71
CA GLN A 76 -0.20 -33.42 3.86
C GLN A 76 1.22 -33.44 4.42
N PRO A 77 1.91 -34.60 4.42
CA PRO A 77 3.29 -34.66 4.86
C PRO A 77 4.19 -33.85 3.91
N LEU A 78 5.26 -33.30 4.47
CA LEU A 78 6.36 -32.79 3.65
C LEU A 78 7.03 -33.97 2.93
N ILE A 79 7.09 -33.87 1.61
CA ILE A 79 7.80 -34.81 0.75
C ILE A 79 9.20 -34.27 0.54
N HIS A 80 10.20 -35.09 0.90
CA HIS A 80 11.61 -34.83 0.64
C HIS A 80 12.18 -36.00 -0.16
N GLU A 81 12.65 -35.71 -1.36
CA GLU A 81 13.38 -36.64 -2.21
C GLU A 81 14.81 -36.15 -2.42
N LYS A 82 15.74 -37.08 -2.60
CA LYS A 82 17.15 -36.76 -2.88
C LYS A 82 17.63 -37.55 -4.08
N GLU A 83 18.12 -36.85 -5.09
CA GLU A 83 18.75 -37.43 -6.27
C GLU A 83 20.17 -36.88 -6.39
N GLY A 84 21.18 -37.75 -6.21
CA GLY A 84 22.57 -37.33 -6.14
C GLY A 84 22.82 -36.32 -5.01
N SER A 85 23.25 -35.11 -5.36
CA SER A 85 23.46 -34.00 -4.43
C SER A 85 22.25 -33.07 -4.29
N ILE A 86 21.20 -33.25 -5.09
CA ILE A 86 20.04 -32.35 -5.13
C ILE A 86 18.96 -32.84 -4.17
N HIS A 87 18.46 -31.92 -3.34
CA HIS A 87 17.31 -32.10 -2.48
C HIS A 87 16.08 -31.48 -3.14
N TYR A 88 15.00 -32.25 -3.25
CA TYR A 88 13.69 -31.83 -3.75
C TYR A 88 12.70 -31.80 -2.60
N LEU A 89 11.99 -30.69 -2.45
CA LEU A 89 10.96 -30.51 -1.43
C LEU A 89 9.62 -30.20 -2.07
N LYS A 90 8.57 -30.83 -1.56
CA LYS A 90 7.18 -30.50 -1.86
C LYS A 90 6.34 -30.60 -0.60
N TYR A 91 5.64 -29.53 -0.26
CA TYR A 91 4.74 -29.52 0.90
C TYR A 91 3.64 -28.48 0.72
N LEU A 92 2.58 -28.62 1.50
CA LEU A 92 1.42 -27.75 1.41
C LEU A 92 1.63 -26.53 2.31
N LYS A 93 1.33 -25.34 1.77
CA LYS A 93 1.29 -24.06 2.49
C LYS A 93 -0.15 -23.61 2.63
N ARG A 94 -0.38 -22.78 3.64
CA ARG A 94 -1.63 -22.09 3.90
C ARG A 94 -1.41 -20.59 3.88
N LEU A 95 -2.28 -19.88 3.17
CA LEU A 95 -2.44 -18.44 3.23
C LEU A 95 -3.80 -18.13 3.85
N GLU A 96 -3.80 -17.38 4.95
CA GLU A 96 -5.01 -16.82 5.55
C GLU A 96 -5.05 -15.33 5.29
N ILE A 97 -6.18 -14.86 4.80
CA ILE A 97 -6.50 -13.44 4.64
C ILE A 97 -7.59 -13.12 5.64
N ILE A 98 -7.33 -12.17 6.54
CA ILE A 98 -8.22 -11.84 7.64
C ILE A 98 -8.56 -10.36 7.53
N ASP A 99 -9.85 -10.04 7.63
CA ASP A 99 -10.28 -8.67 7.82
C ASP A 99 -10.00 -8.23 9.26
N SER A 100 -9.09 -7.28 9.44
CA SER A 100 -8.73 -6.78 10.78
C SER A 100 -9.91 -6.12 11.51
N ASN A 101 -10.89 -5.58 10.78
CA ASN A 101 -12.09 -4.98 11.35
C ASN A 101 -13.16 -6.04 11.67
N SER A 102 -13.02 -7.26 11.17
CA SER A 102 -13.96 -8.36 11.38
C SER A 102 -13.22 -9.70 11.33
N PRO A 103 -12.50 -10.08 12.42
CA PRO A 103 -11.59 -11.24 12.39
C PRO A 103 -12.23 -12.59 12.04
N ASN A 104 -13.56 -12.70 12.17
CA ASN A 104 -14.32 -13.88 11.74
C ASN A 104 -14.44 -14.00 10.20
N SER A 105 -14.33 -12.87 9.49
CA SER A 105 -14.29 -12.81 8.03
C SER A 105 -12.88 -13.13 7.55
N ARG A 106 -12.68 -14.38 7.14
CA ARG A 106 -11.39 -14.89 6.66
C ARG A 106 -11.53 -15.71 5.39
N LEU A 107 -10.50 -15.67 4.56
CA LEU A 107 -10.32 -16.55 3.41
C LEU A 107 -9.09 -17.41 3.62
N ILE A 108 -9.18 -18.69 3.29
CA ILE A 108 -8.08 -19.65 3.45
C ILE A 108 -7.78 -20.25 2.08
N PHE A 109 -6.53 -20.14 1.66
CA PHE A 109 -6.01 -20.75 0.45
C PHE A 109 -4.93 -21.76 0.81
N LYS A 110 -4.96 -22.92 0.16
CA LYS A 110 -3.91 -23.93 0.28
C LYS A 110 -3.21 -24.05 -1.07
N PHE A 111 -1.88 -24.09 -1.06
CA PHE A 111 -1.08 -24.13 -2.28
C PHE A 111 0.20 -24.93 -2.05
N TRP A 112 0.66 -25.59 -3.11
CA TRP A 112 1.89 -26.36 -3.06
C TRP A 112 3.11 -25.45 -3.11
N ALA A 113 4.04 -25.68 -2.19
CA ALA A 113 5.38 -25.12 -2.25
C ALA A 113 6.34 -26.22 -2.71
N CYS A 114 7.04 -25.95 -3.81
CA CYS A 114 8.05 -26.83 -4.38
C CYS A 114 9.37 -26.08 -4.53
N GLY A 115 10.47 -26.72 -4.17
CA GLY A 115 11.80 -26.15 -4.30
C GLY A 115 12.88 -27.22 -4.40
N GLN A 116 14.02 -26.86 -4.97
CA GLN A 116 15.18 -27.74 -5.07
C GLN A 116 16.48 -26.97 -4.82
N SER A 117 17.45 -27.65 -4.20
CA SER A 117 18.81 -27.13 -4.04
C SER A 117 19.77 -28.23 -3.62
N ASN A 118 21.08 -28.00 -3.77
CA ASN A 118 22.11 -28.93 -3.30
C ASN A 118 22.23 -28.93 -1.75
N ASP A 119 21.59 -27.96 -1.09
CA ASP A 119 21.51 -27.85 0.36
C ASP A 119 20.04 -27.87 0.78
N LEU A 120 19.70 -28.70 1.78
CA LEU A 120 18.32 -28.90 2.22
C LEU A 120 17.66 -27.61 2.72
N ALA A 121 18.37 -26.78 3.48
CA ALA A 121 17.83 -25.53 4.02
C ALA A 121 17.57 -24.52 2.90
N LYS A 122 18.47 -24.44 1.91
CA LYS A 122 18.27 -23.64 0.70
C LYS A 122 17.13 -24.16 -0.15
N ALA A 123 16.92 -25.47 -0.24
CA ALA A 123 15.77 -26.05 -0.94
C ALA A 123 14.45 -25.60 -0.29
N LYS A 124 14.40 -25.56 1.06
CA LYS A 124 13.22 -25.05 1.79
C LYS A 124 13.01 -23.57 1.55
N GLY A 125 14.05 -22.74 1.71
CA GLY A 125 13.97 -21.31 1.43
C GLY A 125 13.53 -21.01 -0.02
N ALA A 126 14.06 -21.74 -1.00
CA ALA A 126 13.65 -21.61 -2.40
C ALA A 126 12.17 -21.97 -2.59
N SER A 127 11.69 -23.03 -1.95
CA SER A 127 10.28 -23.44 -1.97
C SER A 127 9.36 -22.34 -1.42
N GLU A 128 9.73 -21.74 -0.29
CA GLU A 128 8.96 -20.69 0.39
C GLU A 128 8.89 -19.40 -0.43
N THR A 129 10.04 -18.91 -0.88
CA THR A 129 10.09 -17.69 -1.70
C THR A 129 9.37 -17.89 -3.02
N TYR A 130 9.57 -19.03 -3.71
CA TYR A 130 8.93 -19.27 -4.99
C TYR A 130 7.41 -19.34 -4.85
N SER A 131 6.91 -20.20 -3.94
CA SER A 131 5.47 -20.38 -3.74
C SER A 131 4.78 -19.09 -3.28
N THR A 132 5.37 -18.34 -2.35
CA THR A 132 4.84 -17.06 -1.85
C THR A 132 4.74 -16.02 -2.95
N LYS A 133 5.77 -15.89 -3.79
CA LYS A 133 5.76 -14.95 -4.92
C LYS A 133 4.62 -15.21 -5.89
N TYR A 134 4.43 -16.48 -6.27
CA TYR A 134 3.44 -16.81 -7.29
C TYR A 134 2.02 -16.83 -6.75
N ILE A 135 1.79 -17.33 -5.53
CA ILE A 135 0.43 -17.29 -4.97
C ILE A 135 -0.06 -15.85 -4.80
N LEU A 136 0.77 -14.96 -4.26
CA LEU A 136 0.37 -13.57 -4.02
C LEU A 136 0.22 -12.80 -5.33
N SER A 137 1.18 -12.91 -6.26
CA SER A 137 1.04 -12.24 -7.57
C SER A 137 -0.19 -12.71 -8.35
N LYS A 138 -0.53 -14.00 -8.31
CA LYS A 138 -1.72 -14.54 -8.98
C LYS A 138 -3.02 -14.20 -8.27
N LEU A 139 -3.04 -14.23 -6.93
CA LEU A 139 -4.20 -13.82 -6.14
C LEU A 139 -4.61 -12.36 -6.43
N PHE A 140 -3.61 -11.48 -6.60
CA PHE A 140 -3.83 -10.07 -6.89
C PHE A 140 -3.80 -9.71 -8.38
N LEU A 141 -3.73 -10.70 -9.27
CA LEU A 141 -3.69 -10.51 -10.73
C LEU A 141 -2.63 -9.51 -11.20
N ILE A 142 -1.48 -9.48 -10.52
CA ILE A 142 -0.44 -8.50 -10.75
C ILE A 142 0.25 -8.79 -12.10
N PRO A 143 0.24 -7.86 -13.05
CA PRO A 143 0.93 -8.05 -14.32
C PRO A 143 2.44 -8.04 -14.10
N VAL A 144 3.13 -8.99 -14.74
CA VAL A 144 4.60 -9.04 -14.78
C VAL A 144 5.04 -8.52 -16.14
N LYS A 145 5.70 -7.37 -16.17
CA LYS A 145 6.25 -6.79 -17.37
C LYS A 145 7.60 -7.44 -17.67
N ASP A 146 7.74 -7.93 -18.90
CA ASP A 146 8.99 -8.42 -19.43
C ASP A 146 9.54 -7.39 -20.42
N THR A 147 10.56 -6.66 -20.00
CA THR A 147 11.21 -5.64 -20.84
C THR A 147 12.04 -6.25 -21.97
N SER A 148 12.20 -7.58 -21.99
CA SER A 148 12.93 -8.31 -23.03
C SER A 148 12.01 -8.90 -24.10
N ASP A 149 10.69 -8.80 -23.93
CA ASP A 149 9.71 -9.31 -24.88
C ASP A 149 9.64 -8.38 -26.11
N PRO A 150 9.85 -8.87 -27.34
CA PRO A 150 9.77 -8.04 -28.54
C PRO A 150 8.35 -7.46 -28.79
N ASP A 151 7.32 -8.09 -28.24
CA ASP A 151 5.94 -7.57 -28.23
C ASP A 151 5.69 -6.62 -27.05
N TYR A 152 6.65 -6.47 -26.12
CA TYR A 152 6.68 -5.38 -25.15
C TYR A 152 6.96 -4.07 -25.89
N GLN A 153 5.92 -3.55 -26.51
CA GLN A 153 5.81 -2.13 -26.74
C GLN A 153 5.71 -1.51 -25.36
N GLU A 154 6.71 -0.72 -24.98
CA GLU A 154 6.49 0.31 -23.96
C GLU A 154 5.36 1.16 -24.55
N LYS A 155 4.11 0.82 -24.21
CA LYS A 155 2.98 1.62 -24.63
C LYS A 155 3.34 2.98 -24.06
N GLU A 156 3.67 3.92 -24.94
CA GLU A 156 3.52 5.34 -24.66
C GLU A 156 2.11 5.42 -24.13
N THR A 157 2.02 5.40 -22.80
CA THR A 157 0.77 5.60 -22.11
C THR A 157 0.51 7.04 -22.49
N GLN A 158 -0.37 7.23 -23.48
CA GLN A 158 -0.74 8.51 -24.08
C GLN A 158 -0.46 9.57 -23.05
N SER A 159 0.62 10.31 -23.28
CA SER A 159 1.29 11.16 -22.30
C SER A 159 0.32 11.65 -21.23
N ILE A 160 0.21 10.89 -20.14
CA ILE A 160 -0.21 11.48 -18.88
C ILE A 160 0.92 12.49 -18.68
N PRO A 161 0.62 13.80 -18.65
CA PRO A 161 1.67 14.82 -18.56
C PRO A 161 2.65 14.36 -17.48
N LYS A 162 3.96 14.42 -17.76
CA LYS A 162 5.03 14.09 -16.81
C LYS A 162 4.76 14.79 -15.47
N GLU A 163 3.97 14.17 -14.60
CA GLU A 163 4.07 14.38 -13.18
C GLU A 163 5.36 13.67 -12.83
N GLN A 164 6.38 14.52 -12.69
CA GLN A 164 7.65 14.26 -12.04
C GLN A 164 7.51 13.10 -11.07
N THR A 165 8.41 12.12 -11.20
CA THR A 165 8.67 11.09 -10.20
C THR A 165 8.61 11.75 -8.82
N GLU A 166 7.49 11.58 -8.12
CA GLU A 166 7.30 12.20 -6.82
C GLU A 166 8.20 11.44 -5.86
N GLU A 167 9.26 12.13 -5.43
CA GLU A 167 10.18 11.66 -4.43
C GLU A 167 9.40 11.10 -3.23
N ILE A 168 9.77 9.90 -2.81
CA ILE A 168 9.23 9.27 -1.61
C ILE A 168 9.48 10.24 -0.46
N ILE A 169 8.39 10.74 0.10
CA ILE A 169 8.39 11.76 1.13
C ILE A 169 8.93 11.18 2.43
N ASP A 170 9.87 11.89 3.04
CA ASP A 170 10.40 11.55 4.36
C ASP A 170 9.38 11.89 5.47
N LYS A 171 9.22 10.98 6.43
CA LYS A 171 8.29 11.16 7.57
C LYS A 171 8.62 12.40 8.38
N GLU A 172 9.91 12.73 8.50
CA GLU A 172 10.38 13.90 9.23
C GLU A 172 9.84 15.21 8.61
N GLN A 173 9.74 15.28 7.28
CA GLN A 173 9.23 16.46 6.57
C GLN A 173 7.72 16.65 6.76
N ILE A 174 6.96 15.56 6.88
CA ILE A 174 5.53 15.60 7.19
C ILE A 174 5.34 16.07 8.64
N GLU A 175 6.10 15.51 9.59
CA GLU A 175 6.04 15.93 11.00
C GLU A 175 6.38 17.41 11.19
N GLN A 176 7.39 17.92 10.48
CA GLN A 176 7.69 19.35 10.47
C GLN A 176 6.51 20.18 9.96
N LEU A 177 5.85 19.76 8.88
CA LEU A 177 4.68 20.49 8.33
C LEU A 177 3.51 20.48 9.32
N LEU A 178 3.29 19.36 10.01
CA LEU A 178 2.26 19.26 11.05
C LEU A 178 2.56 20.19 12.22
N ASN A 179 3.80 20.21 12.72
CA ASN A 179 4.21 21.11 13.78
C ASN A 179 4.07 22.59 13.37
N LEU A 180 4.45 22.94 12.14
CA LEU A 180 4.29 24.29 11.61
C LEU A 180 2.82 24.68 11.47
N PHE A 181 1.99 23.75 10.98
CA PHE A 181 0.55 23.92 10.92
C PHE A 181 -0.02 24.17 12.31
N GLU A 182 0.26 23.31 13.29
CA GLU A 182 -0.20 23.49 14.67
C GLU A 182 0.26 24.82 15.24
N THR A 183 1.54 25.18 15.09
CA THR A 183 2.08 26.45 15.63
C THR A 183 1.41 27.67 15.01
N LYS A 184 1.22 27.67 13.69
CA LYS A 184 0.62 28.81 12.96
C LYS A 184 -0.90 28.86 13.11
N THR A 185 -1.56 27.74 13.45
CA THR A 185 -3.02 27.66 13.58
C THR A 185 -3.54 27.56 15.02
N GLN A 186 -2.69 27.26 16.02
CA GLN A 186 -3.05 27.34 17.45
C GLN A 186 -3.34 28.80 17.89
N ASN A 187 -2.72 29.79 17.25
CA ASN A 187 -3.10 31.20 17.43
C ASN A 187 -4.49 31.52 16.82
N TRP A 188 -4.95 30.72 15.85
CA TRP A 188 -6.21 30.92 15.13
C TRP A 188 -7.44 30.39 15.87
N GLN A 189 -7.32 29.30 16.65
CA GLN A 189 -8.42 28.84 17.50
C GLN A 189 -8.78 29.84 18.61
N LYS A 190 -7.85 30.75 18.98
CA LYS A 190 -8.12 31.84 19.91
C LYS A 190 -8.92 32.99 19.29
N GLU A 191 -8.89 33.17 17.97
CA GLU A 191 -9.65 34.22 17.25
C GLU A 191 -10.90 33.65 16.58
N LYS A 192 -11.91 33.33 17.41
CA LYS A 192 -13.17 32.71 16.99
C LYS A 192 -14.10 33.60 16.13
N ASN A 193 -13.63 34.71 15.58
CA ASN A 193 -14.48 35.77 15.00
C ASN A 193 -13.99 36.33 13.66
N ALA A 194 -13.65 35.50 12.67
CA ALA A 194 -13.52 35.99 11.29
C ALA A 194 -14.27 35.09 10.30
N SER A 195 -15.41 35.59 9.83
CA SER A 195 -16.32 35.02 8.83
C SER A 195 -15.73 35.04 7.40
N LYS A 196 -14.45 34.69 7.23
CA LYS A 196 -13.83 34.51 5.92
C LYS A 196 -13.10 33.17 5.89
N PRO A 197 -13.30 32.35 4.83
CA PRO A 197 -12.52 31.13 4.67
C PRO A 197 -11.04 31.52 4.61
N ASN A 198 -10.27 31.06 5.60
CA ASN A 198 -8.84 31.28 5.66
C ASN A 198 -8.25 30.84 4.32
N SER A 199 -7.53 31.74 3.65
CA SER A 199 -6.91 31.48 2.36
C SER A 199 -5.99 30.26 2.39
N PHE A 200 -5.48 29.86 3.56
CA PHE A 200 -4.78 28.59 3.75
C PHE A 200 -5.71 27.37 3.73
N ILE A 201 -6.83 27.39 4.46
CA ILE A 201 -7.81 26.29 4.43
C ILE A 201 -8.41 26.15 3.02
N LYS A 202 -8.61 27.27 2.33
CA LYS A 202 -8.99 27.27 0.91
C LYS A 202 -7.92 26.59 0.05
N LEU A 203 -6.65 26.95 0.22
CA LEU A 203 -5.53 26.30 -0.47
C LEU A 203 -5.50 24.79 -0.21
N LEU A 204 -5.67 24.37 1.04
CA LEU A 204 -5.68 22.94 1.36
C LEU A 204 -6.89 22.23 0.78
N ASN A 205 -8.08 22.84 0.84
CA ASN A 205 -9.28 22.30 0.19
C ASN A 205 -9.10 22.15 -1.32
N ASP A 206 -8.47 23.14 -1.97
CA ASP A 206 -8.16 23.10 -3.39
C ASP A 206 -7.17 21.96 -3.70
N ILE A 207 -6.08 21.85 -2.91
CA ILE A 207 -5.12 20.75 -3.02
C ILE A 207 -5.84 19.41 -2.87
N PHE A 208 -6.57 19.16 -1.78
CA PHE A 208 -7.18 17.85 -1.52
C PHE A 208 -8.35 17.51 -2.44
N ARG A 209 -8.97 18.50 -3.08
CA ARG A 209 -9.94 18.27 -4.16
C ARG A 209 -9.29 17.58 -5.35
N ASP A 210 -8.04 17.91 -5.66
CA ASP A 210 -7.27 17.27 -6.75
C ASP A 210 -6.97 15.78 -6.43
N TYR A 211 -7.00 15.40 -5.14
CA TYR A 211 -6.90 14.00 -4.68
C TYR A 211 -8.24 13.29 -4.56
N ASN A 212 -9.33 13.91 -5.03
CA ASN A 212 -10.70 13.38 -4.93
C ASN A 212 -11.15 13.10 -3.47
N LEU A 213 -10.59 13.83 -2.49
CA LEU A 213 -10.98 13.72 -1.08
C LEU A 213 -12.21 14.58 -0.81
N LYS A 214 -13.26 13.97 -0.27
CA LYS A 214 -14.50 14.68 0.09
C LYS A 214 -14.37 15.38 1.44
N GLY A 215 -15.02 16.55 1.57
CA GLY A 215 -15.15 17.31 2.82
C GLY A 215 -14.02 18.33 3.06
N GLU A 216 -14.35 19.39 3.80
CA GLU A 216 -13.42 20.47 4.12
C GLU A 216 -12.30 20.02 5.06
N VAL A 217 -11.13 20.63 4.90
CA VAL A 217 -9.98 20.42 5.77
C VAL A 217 -10.24 21.13 7.09
N THR A 218 -10.14 20.36 8.16
CA THR A 218 -10.25 20.83 9.54
C THR A 218 -8.93 20.57 10.25
N PHE A 219 -8.74 21.21 11.40
CA PHE A 219 -7.59 20.93 12.26
C PHE A 219 -7.51 19.44 12.62
N ASP A 220 -8.65 18.80 12.86
CA ASP A 220 -8.72 17.40 13.28
C ASP A 220 -8.38 16.41 12.15
N ASN A 221 -8.69 16.77 10.90
CA ASN A 221 -8.48 15.87 9.76
C ASN A 221 -7.20 16.17 8.98
N PHE A 222 -6.59 17.35 9.16
CA PHE A 222 -5.37 17.73 8.47
C PHE A 222 -4.19 16.81 8.77
N PRO A 223 -3.93 16.36 10.03
CA PRO A 223 -2.83 15.45 10.31
C PRO A 223 -2.87 14.17 9.50
N VAL A 224 -4.06 13.59 9.36
CA VAL A 224 -4.26 12.37 8.56
C VAL A 224 -4.12 12.65 7.07
N ARG A 225 -4.65 13.77 6.60
CA ARG A 225 -4.61 14.15 5.18
C ARG A 225 -3.23 14.62 4.72
N ALA A 226 -2.39 15.16 5.60
CA ALA A 226 -1.04 15.62 5.27
C ALA A 226 -0.14 14.48 4.76
N TYR A 227 -0.36 13.25 5.23
CA TYR A 227 0.34 12.06 4.73
C TYR A 227 -0.05 11.66 3.30
N LEU A 228 -1.11 12.25 2.74
CA LEU A 228 -1.55 12.04 1.36
C LEU A 228 -0.97 13.10 0.41
N LEU A 229 -0.35 14.16 0.94
CA LEU A 229 0.23 15.22 0.12
C LEU A 229 1.43 14.69 -0.64
N LYS A 230 1.50 15.01 -1.92
CA LYS A 230 2.69 14.86 -2.77
C LYS A 230 3.72 15.94 -2.43
N GLU A 231 5.00 15.71 -2.76
CA GLU A 231 6.13 16.61 -2.46
C GLU A 231 5.82 18.07 -2.86
N LYS A 232 5.34 18.27 -4.09
CA LYS A 232 4.97 19.59 -4.63
C LYS A 232 3.90 20.31 -3.79
N ASP A 233 2.91 19.57 -3.31
CA ASP A 233 1.78 20.14 -2.57
C ASP A 233 2.15 20.39 -1.12
N ARG A 234 3.02 19.54 -0.56
CA ARG A 234 3.66 19.77 0.74
C ARG A 234 4.51 21.05 0.71
N GLN A 235 5.38 21.20 -0.29
CA GLN A 235 6.19 22.42 -0.46
C GLN A 235 5.32 23.67 -0.63
N ARG A 236 4.20 23.55 -1.35
CA ARG A 236 3.21 24.63 -1.51
C ARG A 236 2.56 25.00 -0.18
N ALA A 237 2.11 24.01 0.60
CA ALA A 237 1.55 24.22 1.93
C ALA A 237 2.58 24.81 2.91
N TRP A 238 3.81 24.28 2.91
CA TRP A 238 4.92 24.78 3.71
C TRP A 238 5.27 26.24 3.37
N SER A 239 5.48 26.55 2.10
CA SER A 239 5.77 27.92 1.63
C SER A 239 4.69 28.90 2.09
N TYR A 240 3.43 28.48 2.04
CA TYR A 240 2.32 29.31 2.52
C TYR A 240 2.41 29.56 4.02
N LEU A 241 2.58 28.51 4.83
CA LEU A 241 2.65 28.62 6.30
C LEU A 241 3.89 29.39 6.79
N THR A 242 5.00 29.35 6.04
CA THR A 242 6.20 30.15 6.35
C THR A 242 6.06 31.63 6.00
N LYS A 243 5.13 31.98 5.08
CA LYS A 243 4.86 33.37 4.66
C LYS A 243 3.80 34.06 5.52
N LEU A 244 3.00 33.29 6.26
CA LEU A 244 2.10 33.77 7.33
C LEU A 244 2.89 34.12 8.58
#